data_AF-K1ZNZ6-F1
#
_entry.id   AF-K1ZNZ6-F1
#
_cell.length_a   1.000
_cell.length_b   1.000
_cell.length_c   1.000
_cell.angle_alpha   90.00
_cell.angle_beta   90.00
_cell.angle_gamma   90.00
#
_symmetry.space_group_name_H-M   'P 1'
#
loop_
_entity.id
_entity.type
_entity.pdbx_description
1 polymer ?
#
loop_
_entity_poly.entity_id
_entity_poly.type
_entity_poly.pdbx_seq_one_letter_code
_entity_poly.pdbx_strand_id
1 'polypeptide(L)'
;MKLNKYILSMVVLFVLMLGVQALGFAAEAYTVGQKIQVEWKGSWYLSTIKEVKDGKYKIHYDGWSDSWDEWVGTNRMKASGASDDFSVGNKVQVKWKGAWYPSTIKEVKDGKYKIHYDGWSDSWDEWVGTSRIRK
;
A
#
# COMPACT_ATOMS: atom_id res chain seq x y z
N MET A 1 -70.21 5.25 -14.39
CA MET A 1 -69.08 6.16 -14.69
C MET A 1 -67.89 5.67 -13.88
N LYS A 2 -66.92 4.99 -14.53
CA LYS A 2 -65.78 4.33 -13.85
C LYS A 2 -64.73 5.39 -13.53
N LEU A 3 -64.53 5.68 -12.24
CA LEU A 3 -63.53 6.63 -11.78
C LEU A 3 -62.14 6.00 -11.85
N ASN A 4 -61.16 6.82 -12.24
CA ASN A 4 -59.90 6.48 -12.86
C ASN A 4 -58.91 5.76 -11.89
N LYS A 5 -58.60 4.48 -12.15
CA LYS A 5 -57.62 3.67 -11.36
C LYS A 5 -56.18 4.20 -11.41
N TYR A 6 -55.89 5.24 -12.19
CA TYR A 6 -54.54 5.76 -12.42
C TYR A 6 -54.11 6.88 -11.47
N ILE A 7 -55.03 7.57 -10.79
CA ILE A 7 -54.68 8.69 -9.89
C ILE A 7 -54.11 8.18 -8.55
N LEU A 8 -54.56 7.01 -8.08
CA LEU A 8 -54.03 6.39 -6.87
C LEU A 8 -52.60 5.82 -7.05
N SER A 9 -52.14 5.63 -8.29
CA SER A 9 -50.82 5.06 -8.59
C SER A 9 -49.69 6.10 -8.68
N MET A 10 -50.00 7.40 -8.77
CA MET A 10 -48.98 8.46 -8.87
C MET A 10 -48.57 9.05 -7.50
N VAL A 11 -49.33 8.80 -6.43
CA VAL A 11 -48.99 9.29 -5.08
C VAL A 11 -48.11 8.29 -4.33
N VAL A 12 -48.11 7.00 -4.71
CA VAL A 12 -47.27 5.96 -4.09
C VAL A 12 -45.82 5.98 -4.61
N LEU A 13 -45.52 6.70 -5.70
CA LEU A 13 -44.18 6.71 -6.30
C LEU A 13 -43.22 7.80 -5.75
N PHE A 14 -43.67 8.65 -4.82
CA PHE A 14 -42.84 9.78 -4.32
C PHE A 14 -42.41 9.67 -2.84
N VAL A 15 -42.72 8.57 -2.15
CA VAL A 15 -42.22 8.28 -0.78
C VAL A 15 -40.99 7.36 -0.79
N LEU A 16 -40.48 6.96 -1.97
CA LEU A 16 -39.30 6.10 -2.11
C LEU A 16 -37.96 6.85 -2.28
N MET A 17 -37.96 8.17 -2.19
CA MET A 17 -36.73 8.96 -2.06
C MET A 17 -36.68 9.57 -0.67
N LEU A 18 -35.87 9.00 0.21
CA LEU A 18 -35.13 9.62 1.32
C LEU A 18 -34.84 8.57 2.41
N GLY A 19 -34.26 7.45 2.01
CA GLY A 19 -33.33 6.71 2.85
C GLY A 19 -31.94 7.07 2.37
N VAL A 20 -31.38 8.17 2.86
CA VAL A 20 -29.97 8.52 2.63
C VAL A 20 -29.13 7.35 3.15
N GLN A 21 -28.74 6.44 2.28
CA GLN A 21 -27.60 5.58 2.57
C GLN A 21 -26.38 6.47 2.49
N ALA A 22 -26.04 7.08 3.63
CA ALA A 22 -24.67 7.46 3.90
C ALA A 22 -23.87 6.15 3.91
N LEU A 23 -23.45 5.71 2.73
CA LEU A 23 -22.28 4.87 2.61
C LEU A 23 -21.13 5.76 3.05
N GLY A 24 -20.93 5.83 4.37
CA GLY A 24 -19.71 6.35 4.91
C GLY A 24 -18.59 5.49 4.33
N PHE A 25 -17.89 6.02 3.34
CA PHE A 25 -16.57 5.53 3.00
C PHE A 25 -15.69 5.90 4.19
N ALA A 26 -15.70 5.05 5.23
CA ALA A 26 -14.60 5.00 6.16
C ALA A 26 -13.39 4.60 5.30
N ALA A 27 -12.52 5.56 5.02
CA ALA A 27 -11.18 5.23 4.56
C ALA A 27 -10.63 4.20 5.55
N GLU A 28 -10.26 3.02 5.06
CA GLU A 28 -9.75 1.95 5.92
C GLU A 28 -8.61 2.51 6.77
N ALA A 29 -8.84 2.61 8.07
CA ALA A 29 -7.84 3.08 8.98
C ALA A 29 -6.72 2.04 9.03
N TYR A 30 -5.48 2.47 8.83
CA TYR A 30 -4.35 1.57 8.94
C TYR A 30 -4.22 1.02 10.37
N THR A 31 -3.72 -0.22 10.50
CA THR A 31 -3.63 -0.93 11.78
C THR A 31 -2.20 -1.16 12.24
N VAL A 32 -1.98 -1.30 13.54
CA VAL A 32 -0.65 -1.66 14.09
C VAL A 32 -0.20 -3.00 13.49
N GLY A 33 1.07 -3.07 13.08
CA GLY A 33 1.65 -4.22 12.40
C GLY A 33 1.48 -4.21 10.88
N GLN A 34 0.60 -3.37 10.33
CA GLN A 34 0.40 -3.28 8.89
C GLN A 34 1.66 -2.73 8.20
N LYS A 35 2.01 -3.36 7.06
CA LYS A 35 3.02 -2.85 6.14
C LYS A 35 2.43 -1.77 5.24
N ILE A 36 3.13 -0.67 5.12
CA ILE A 36 2.78 0.49 4.30
C ILE A 36 4.03 1.03 3.61
N GLN A 37 3.86 1.92 2.64
CA GLN A 37 4.97 2.75 2.17
C GLN A 37 4.83 4.16 2.74
N VAL A 38 5.93 4.71 3.24
CA VAL A 38 6.02 6.06 3.80
C VAL A 38 6.97 6.91 2.97
N GLU A 39 6.55 8.12 2.62
CA GLU A 39 7.36 9.05 1.84
C GLU A 39 8.41 9.75 2.72
N TRP A 40 9.66 9.70 2.27
CA TRP A 40 10.78 10.48 2.81
C TRP A 40 11.60 11.09 1.67
N LYS A 41 11.71 12.43 1.66
CA LYS A 41 12.42 13.23 0.64
C LYS A 41 12.09 12.83 -0.81
N GLY A 42 10.80 12.65 -1.13
CA GLY A 42 10.34 12.32 -2.48
C GLY A 42 10.52 10.86 -2.88
N SER A 43 10.95 9.99 -1.95
CA SER A 43 11.08 8.54 -2.17
C SER A 43 10.18 7.78 -1.19
N TRP A 44 9.66 6.63 -1.63
CA TRP A 44 8.76 5.79 -0.83
C TRP A 44 9.51 4.61 -0.23
N TYR A 45 9.37 4.41 1.07
CA TYR A 45 10.07 3.36 1.81
C TYR A 45 9.07 2.43 2.48
N LEU A 46 9.32 1.12 2.41
CA LEU A 46 8.52 0.15 3.16
C LEU A 46 8.66 0.42 4.66
N SER A 47 7.54 0.39 5.36
CA SER A 47 7.48 0.68 6.79
C SER A 47 6.43 -0.17 7.48
N THR A 48 6.61 -0.36 8.78
CA THR A 48 5.68 -1.08 9.65
C THR A 48 5.04 -0.11 10.63
N ILE A 49 3.72 -0.13 10.76
CA ILE A 49 3.03 0.68 11.77
C ILE A 49 3.31 0.09 13.16
N LYS A 50 3.89 0.89 14.03
CA LYS A 50 4.21 0.54 15.42
C LYS A 50 3.13 1.00 16.39
N GLU A 51 2.50 2.15 16.10
CA GLU A 51 1.51 2.76 16.97
C GLU A 51 0.54 3.63 16.16
N VAL A 52 -0.70 3.75 16.63
CA VAL A 52 -1.71 4.65 16.06
C VAL A 52 -2.21 5.56 17.18
N LYS A 53 -2.15 6.87 16.98
CA LYS A 53 -2.57 7.86 17.97
C LYS A 53 -2.98 9.17 17.31
N ASP A 54 -4.14 9.69 17.70
CA ASP A 54 -4.64 11.01 17.25
C ASP A 54 -4.64 11.20 15.72
N GLY A 55 -5.00 10.15 14.96
CA GLY A 55 -5.00 10.17 13.49
C GLY A 55 -3.61 10.18 12.84
N LYS A 56 -2.55 10.00 13.63
CA LYS A 56 -1.18 9.82 13.18
C LYS A 56 -0.70 8.39 13.43
N TYR A 57 0.36 8.03 12.73
CA TYR A 57 0.89 6.68 12.72
C TYR A 57 2.37 6.73 13.04
N LYS A 58 2.79 6.06 14.11
CA LYS A 58 4.21 5.82 14.36
C LYS A 58 4.65 4.68 13.46
N ILE A 59 5.66 4.92 12.65
CA ILE A 59 6.15 3.96 11.66
C ILE A 59 7.60 3.60 11.97
N HIS A 60 7.98 2.39 11.60
CA HIS A 60 9.35 1.91 11.55
C HIS A 60 9.73 1.66 10.10
N TYR A 61 10.84 2.24 9.64
CA TYR A 61 11.34 2.03 8.29
C TYR A 61 12.05 0.67 8.19
N ASP A 62 11.55 -0.20 7.31
CA ASP A 62 12.09 -1.56 7.18
C ASP A 62 13.56 -1.54 6.72
N GLY A 63 14.44 -2.19 7.50
CA GLY A 63 15.88 -2.27 7.20
C GLY A 63 16.69 -1.07 7.71
N TRP A 64 16.06 -0.16 8.45
CA TRP A 64 16.72 0.96 9.10
C TRP A 64 16.66 0.81 10.63
N SER A 65 17.51 1.55 11.33
CA SER A 65 17.50 1.57 12.80
C SER A 65 16.23 2.26 13.32
N ASP A 66 15.75 1.82 14.48
CA ASP A 66 14.63 2.45 15.23
C ASP A 66 14.83 3.95 15.52
N SER A 67 16.07 4.45 15.42
CA SER A 67 16.38 5.89 15.47
C SER A 67 15.71 6.70 14.36
N TRP A 68 15.24 6.04 13.30
CA TRP A 68 14.50 6.65 12.18
C TRP A 68 12.98 6.53 12.33
N ASP A 69 12.48 5.88 13.38
CA ASP A 69 11.04 5.79 13.64
C ASP A 69 10.45 7.19 13.81
N GLU A 70 9.35 7.46 13.12
CA GLU A 70 8.71 8.77 13.16
C GLU A 70 7.18 8.68 13.18
N TRP A 71 6.54 9.77 13.58
CA TRP A 71 5.10 9.93 13.46
C TRP A 71 4.78 10.59 12.12
N VAL A 72 3.95 9.92 11.31
CA VAL A 72 3.51 10.43 10.01
C VAL A 72 1.99 10.57 9.93
N GLY A 73 1.54 11.49 9.07
CA GLY A 73 0.14 11.60 8.67
C GLY A 73 -0.13 10.77 7.42
N THR A 74 -1.40 10.48 7.17
CA THR A 74 -1.85 9.70 5.99
C THR A 74 -1.43 10.31 4.66
N ASN A 75 -1.16 11.62 4.60
CA ASN A 75 -0.66 12.30 3.40
C ASN A 75 0.71 11.81 2.92
N ARG A 76 1.50 11.18 3.79
CA ARG A 76 2.79 10.54 3.45
C ARG A 76 2.72 9.01 3.48
N MET A 77 1.52 8.43 3.55
CA MET A 77 1.34 6.99 3.65
C MET A 77 0.55 6.48 2.46
N LYS A 78 0.94 5.31 1.96
CA LYS A 78 0.08 4.53 1.08
C LYS A 78 0.09 3.08 1.52
N ALA A 79 -1.03 2.40 1.36
CA ALA A 79 -1.12 0.98 1.63
C ALA A 79 -0.02 0.26 0.85
N SER A 80 0.66 -0.67 1.52
CA SER A 80 1.52 -1.63 0.82
C SER A 80 0.60 -2.69 0.17
N GLY A 81 -0.28 -2.24 -0.71
CA GLY A 81 -1.18 -3.07 -1.50
C GLY A 81 -0.72 -3.04 -2.94
N ALA A 82 0.00 -4.09 -3.37
CA ALA A 82 -0.12 -4.68 -4.70
C ALA A 82 -0.12 -3.72 -5.92
N SER A 83 0.65 -2.63 -5.93
CA SER A 83 0.61 -1.69 -7.07
C SER A 83 1.92 -0.99 -7.42
N ASP A 84 3.06 -1.57 -7.03
CA ASP A 84 4.35 -1.49 -7.76
C ASP A 84 5.19 -2.77 -7.50
N ASP A 85 4.51 -3.86 -7.15
CA ASP A 85 5.13 -5.06 -6.60
C ASP A 85 5.94 -5.81 -7.65
N PHE A 86 7.25 -5.89 -7.42
CA PHE A 86 8.11 -6.71 -8.24
C PHE A 86 7.68 -8.18 -8.13
N SER A 87 7.38 -8.80 -9.27
CA SER A 87 7.02 -10.22 -9.32
C SER A 87 8.25 -11.08 -9.58
N VAL A 88 8.20 -12.36 -9.22
CA VAL A 88 9.22 -13.34 -9.61
C VAL A 88 9.45 -13.27 -11.12
N GLY A 89 10.71 -13.22 -11.54
CA GLY A 89 11.13 -13.07 -12.92
C GLY A 89 11.26 -11.62 -13.41
N ASN A 90 10.81 -10.62 -12.66
CA ASN A 90 11.02 -9.22 -13.04
C ASN A 90 12.52 -8.89 -13.09
N LYS A 91 12.91 -8.18 -14.16
CA LYS A 91 14.21 -7.51 -14.27
C LYS A 91 14.11 -6.16 -13.56
N VAL A 92 15.05 -5.93 -12.64
CA VAL A 92 15.09 -4.76 -11.76
C VAL A 92 16.54 -4.30 -11.61
N GLN A 93 16.74 -3.18 -10.96
CA GLN A 93 18.06 -2.79 -10.45
C GLN A 93 18.06 -2.80 -8.94
N VAL A 94 19.09 -3.40 -8.34
CA VAL A 94 19.28 -3.49 -6.89
C VAL A 94 20.48 -2.64 -6.47
N LYS A 95 20.29 -1.81 -5.44
CA LYS A 95 21.35 -0.95 -4.91
C LYS A 95 22.33 -1.76 -4.05
N TRP A 96 23.61 -1.75 -4.38
CA TRP A 96 24.69 -2.37 -3.61
C TRP A 96 25.90 -1.43 -3.54
N LYS A 97 26.42 -1.18 -2.34
CA LYS A 97 27.51 -0.21 -2.06
C LYS A 97 27.41 1.13 -2.82
N GLY A 98 26.20 1.65 -2.97
CA GLY A 98 25.95 2.95 -3.61
C GLY A 98 25.74 2.92 -5.13
N ALA A 99 26.00 1.78 -5.79
CA ALA A 99 25.72 1.59 -7.22
C ALA A 99 24.48 0.71 -7.43
N TRP A 100 23.89 0.78 -8.62
CA TRP A 100 22.71 0.00 -9.01
C TRP A 100 23.12 -1.09 -9.98
N TYR A 101 22.81 -2.34 -9.66
CA TYR A 101 23.18 -3.50 -10.45
C TYR A 101 21.94 -4.18 -11.03
N PRO A 102 21.98 -4.65 -12.30
CA PRO A 102 20.88 -5.40 -12.88
C PRO A 102 20.64 -6.69 -12.10
N SER A 103 19.39 -7.03 -11.87
CA SER A 103 19.01 -8.19 -11.08
C SER A 103 17.67 -8.76 -11.52
N THR A 104 17.43 -10.00 -11.14
CA THR A 104 16.17 -10.71 -11.37
C THR A 104 15.54 -11.08 -10.03
N ILE A 105 14.24 -10.82 -9.87
CA ILE A 105 13.51 -11.32 -8.69
C ILE A 105 13.38 -12.85 -8.79
N LYS A 106 13.83 -13.56 -7.76
CA LYS A 106 13.74 -15.02 -7.63
C LYS A 106 12.60 -15.46 -6.74
N GLU A 107 12.28 -14.69 -5.71
CA GLU A 107 11.24 -15.02 -4.74
C GLU A 107 10.67 -13.74 -4.13
N VAL A 108 9.40 -13.78 -3.74
CA VAL A 108 8.72 -12.71 -3.01
C VAL A 108 8.13 -13.31 -1.74
N LYS A 109 8.48 -12.74 -0.59
CA LYS A 109 8.01 -13.23 0.71
C LYS A 109 8.02 -12.11 1.74
N ASP A 110 6.91 -11.95 2.46
CA ASP A 110 6.77 -11.01 3.58
C ASP A 110 7.19 -9.56 3.23
N GLY A 111 6.90 -9.11 2.00
CA GLY A 111 7.27 -7.77 1.52
C GLY A 111 8.77 -7.59 1.19
N LYS A 112 9.54 -8.67 1.20
CA LYS A 112 10.93 -8.72 0.72
C LYS A 112 11.01 -9.48 -0.58
N TYR A 113 12.10 -9.25 -1.30
CA TYR A 113 12.35 -9.83 -2.60
C TYR A 113 13.72 -10.49 -2.57
N LYS A 114 13.76 -11.80 -2.83
CA LYS A 114 15.01 -12.49 -3.09
C LYS A 114 15.43 -12.13 -4.51
N ILE A 115 16.61 -11.56 -4.66
CA ILE A 115 17.15 -11.13 -5.95
C ILE A 115 18.33 -11.98 -6.35
N HIS A 116 18.55 -12.09 -7.65
CA HIS A 116 19.75 -12.63 -8.27
C HIS A 116 20.43 -11.53 -9.07
N TYR A 117 21.71 -11.26 -8.81
CA TYR A 117 22.47 -10.28 -9.59
C TYR A 117 22.83 -10.85 -10.96
N ASP A 118 22.41 -10.17 -12.03
CA ASP A 118 22.61 -10.67 -13.39
C ASP A 118 24.12 -10.75 -13.71
N GLY A 119 24.59 -11.93 -14.11
CA GLY A 119 26.00 -12.17 -14.45
C GLY A 119 26.90 -12.55 -13.25
N TRP A 120 26.32 -12.73 -12.07
CA TRP A 120 27.04 -13.14 -10.86
C TRP A 120 26.57 -14.52 -10.38
N SER A 121 27.35 -15.17 -9.51
CA SER A 121 26.94 -16.45 -8.89
C SER A 121 25.77 -16.26 -7.93
N ASP A 122 24.92 -17.28 -7.85
CA ASP A 122 23.83 -17.44 -6.87
C ASP A 122 24.27 -17.32 -5.40
N SER A 123 25.55 -17.50 -5.10
CA SER A 123 26.15 -17.20 -3.78
C SER A 123 25.99 -15.74 -3.35
N TRP A 124 25.68 -14.84 -4.30
CA TRP A 124 25.41 -13.42 -4.06
C TRP A 124 23.92 -13.08 -3.98
N ASP A 125 23.03 -14.08 -4.14
CA ASP A 125 21.59 -13.87 -4.01
C ASP A 125 21.27 -13.40 -2.57
N GLU A 126 20.49 -12.33 -2.46
CA GLU A 126 20.12 -11.76 -1.17
C GLU A 126 18.64 -11.37 -1.11
N TRP A 127 18.12 -11.26 0.11
CA TRP A 127 16.80 -10.70 0.37
C TRP A 127 16.92 -9.19 0.57
N VAL A 128 16.23 -8.43 -0.27
CA VAL A 128 16.20 -6.96 -0.19
C VAL A 128 14.77 -6.44 -0.01
N GLY A 129 14.65 -5.31 0.67
CA GLY A 129 13.40 -4.54 0.71
C GLY A 129 13.27 -3.62 -0.50
N THR A 130 12.07 -3.10 -0.73
CA THR A 130 11.76 -2.18 -1.86
C THR A 130 12.67 -0.95 -1.90
N SER A 131 13.20 -0.48 -0.76
CA SER A 131 14.10 0.67 -0.67
C SER A 131 15.40 0.52 -1.46
N ARG A 132 15.79 -0.71 -1.78
CA ARG A 132 16.98 -1.04 -2.58
C ARG A 132 16.63 -1.51 -3.99
N ILE A 133 15.37 -1.48 -4.43
CA ILE A 133 14.95 -1.99 -5.74
C ILE A 133 14.30 -0.88 -6.56
N ARG A 134 14.60 -0.82 -7.86
CA ARG A 134 13.91 0.01 -8.85
C ARG A 134 13.72 -0.71 -10.17
N LYS A 135 12.82 -0.22 -11.02
CA LYS A 135 12.70 -0.66 -12.43
C LYS A 135 13.90 -0.16 -13.25
#